data_AF-A0A351SKU7-F1
#
_entry.id   AF-A0A351SKU7-F1
#
_cell.length_a   1.000
_cell.length_b   1.000
_cell.length_c   1.000
_cell.angle_alpha   90.00
_cell.angle_beta   90.00
_cell.angle_gamma   90.00
#
_symmetry.space_group_name_H-M   'P 1'
#
loop_
_entity.id
_entity.type
_entity.pdbx_description
1 polymer ?
#
loop_
_entity_poly.entity_id
_entity_poly.type
_entity_poly.pdbx_seq_one_letter_code
_entity_poly.pdbx_strand_id
1 'polypeptide(L)'
;VFSCTFILLVQIAQANELHAPNTTQGNTHQAVVSIAPDQSAYVTLENIDGLAILEGDIVIGDSQSSTQNFFMPNGTSVANQYSLWPDGVVPYEISSSITSQQTIDRILAAVSHWEQKTPLTFVYRSSQNAADYRDYISFISSDGCSSYIGRQGGKQNLWAGSACSTGNLIHEIGHAVGLYHEHV
;
A
#
# COMPACT_ATOMS: atom_id res chain seq x y z
N VAL A 1 -14.54 4.92 9.67
CA VAL A 1 -15.45 4.20 8.73
C VAL A 1 -15.50 5.02 7.46
N PHE A 2 -14.82 4.58 6.40
CA PHE A 2 -14.77 5.31 5.13
C PHE A 2 -16.17 5.26 4.49
N SER A 3 -16.65 6.38 3.94
CA SER A 3 -17.97 6.39 3.29
C SER A 3 -17.89 5.68 1.93
N CYS A 4 -19.00 5.11 1.45
CA CYS A 4 -19.06 4.42 0.15
C CYS A 4 -18.58 5.31 -1.01
N THR A 5 -18.88 6.61 -0.95
CA THR A 5 -18.40 7.62 -1.91
C THR A 5 -16.88 7.75 -1.93
N PHE A 6 -16.25 7.50 -0.78
CA PHE A 6 -14.81 7.60 -0.60
C PHE A 6 -14.06 6.42 -1.19
N ILE A 7 -14.60 5.23 -1.00
CA ILE A 7 -14.08 4.00 -1.59
C ILE A 7 -14.20 4.10 -3.12
N LEU A 8 -15.34 4.61 -3.62
CA LEU A 8 -15.51 4.91 -5.04
C LEU A 8 -14.50 5.93 -5.59
N LEU A 9 -14.07 6.92 -4.81
CA LEU A 9 -13.07 7.92 -5.26
C LEU A 9 -11.67 7.31 -5.39
N VAL A 10 -11.29 6.41 -4.48
CA VAL A 10 -10.04 5.64 -4.59
C VAL A 10 -10.11 4.68 -5.78
N GLN A 11 -11.27 4.06 -6.01
CA GLN A 11 -11.49 3.23 -7.21
C GLN A 11 -11.52 4.03 -8.51
N ILE A 12 -12.10 5.24 -8.56
CA ILE A 12 -12.13 6.07 -9.78
C ILE A 12 -10.73 6.61 -10.11
N ALA A 13 -9.85 6.69 -9.12
CA ALA A 13 -8.42 6.72 -9.36
C ALA A 13 -7.90 5.33 -9.80
N GLN A 14 -8.57 4.70 -10.78
CA GLN A 14 -7.95 3.69 -11.67
C GLN A 14 -6.85 4.40 -12.45
N ALA A 15 -5.79 4.76 -11.75
CA ALA A 15 -4.60 5.30 -12.36
C ALA A 15 -3.98 4.11 -13.06
N ASN A 16 -4.28 3.94 -14.36
CA ASN A 16 -3.73 2.93 -15.27
C ASN A 16 -2.61 2.16 -14.57
N GLU A 17 -2.91 0.98 -14.03
CA GLU A 17 -2.02 0.20 -13.16
C GLU A 17 -0.63 0.18 -13.78
N LEU A 18 0.25 1.06 -13.29
CA LEU A 18 1.65 1.08 -13.68
C LEU A 18 2.27 0.01 -12.81
N HIS A 19 1.95 -1.23 -13.17
CA HIS A 19 2.64 -2.43 -12.74
C HIS A 19 4.13 -2.09 -12.71
N ALA A 20 4.82 -2.55 -11.66
CA ALA A 20 6.26 -2.41 -11.58
C ALA A 20 6.94 -2.71 -12.93
N PRO A 21 7.48 -1.69 -13.64
CA PRO A 21 8.08 -1.86 -14.95
C PRO A 21 9.50 -2.38 -14.76
N ASN A 22 9.61 -3.63 -14.29
CA ASN A 22 10.61 -4.60 -14.73
C ASN A 22 10.24 -6.00 -14.26
N THR A 23 9.08 -6.51 -14.69
CA THR A 23 8.87 -7.95 -14.82
C THR A 23 9.84 -8.49 -15.87
N THR A 24 11.11 -8.69 -15.50
CA THR A 24 11.69 -9.99 -15.86
C THR A 24 10.77 -10.97 -15.17
N GLN A 25 9.78 -11.53 -15.90
CA GLN A 25 8.72 -12.40 -15.37
C GLN A 25 9.13 -12.98 -14.01
N GLY A 26 8.70 -12.30 -12.93
CA GLY A 26 8.88 -12.86 -11.61
C GLY A 26 8.19 -14.20 -11.66
N ASN A 27 8.86 -15.28 -11.25
CA ASN A 27 8.23 -16.59 -11.28
C ASN A 27 6.91 -16.49 -10.52
N THR A 28 5.80 -16.68 -11.22
CA THR A 28 4.48 -16.66 -10.59
C THR A 28 4.29 -17.96 -9.83
N HIS A 29 3.66 -17.87 -8.68
CA HIS A 29 3.27 -19.06 -7.93
C HIS A 29 1.86 -18.88 -7.37
N GLN A 30 1.14 -19.99 -7.23
CA GLN A 30 -0.17 -19.97 -6.60
C GLN A 30 -0.01 -20.01 -5.09
N ALA A 31 -0.73 -19.11 -4.41
CA ALA A 31 -0.89 -19.12 -2.96
C ALA A 31 -2.35 -19.40 -2.60
N VAL A 32 -2.57 -20.00 -1.43
CA VAL A 32 -3.89 -20.22 -0.86
C VAL A 32 -4.16 -19.10 0.13
N VAL A 33 -5.18 -18.29 -0.13
CA VAL A 33 -5.67 -17.28 0.82
C VAL A 33 -6.91 -17.78 1.54
N SER A 34 -7.09 -17.37 2.79
CA SER A 34 -8.32 -17.62 3.53
C SER A 34 -9.25 -16.42 3.37
N ILE A 35 -10.42 -16.63 2.78
CA ILE A 35 -11.43 -15.58 2.60
C ILE A 35 -12.42 -15.59 3.78
N ALA A 36 -12.63 -16.77 4.38
CA ALA A 36 -13.43 -16.99 5.58
C ALA A 36 -12.82 -18.16 6.39
N PRO A 37 -13.24 -18.40 7.65
CA PRO A 37 -12.74 -19.50 8.47
C PRO A 37 -12.78 -20.90 7.81
N ASP A 38 -13.65 -21.09 6.83
CA ASP A 38 -13.86 -22.32 6.08
C ASP A 38 -13.79 -22.14 4.54
N GLN A 39 -13.39 -20.96 4.06
CA GLN A 39 -13.34 -20.64 2.64
C GLN A 39 -11.94 -20.19 2.25
N SER A 40 -11.36 -20.84 1.24
CA SER A 40 -10.07 -20.47 0.66
C SER A 40 -10.15 -20.30 -0.84
N ALA A 41 -9.32 -19.42 -1.40
CA ALA A 41 -9.13 -19.28 -2.84
C ALA A 41 -7.66 -19.38 -3.23
N TYR A 42 -7.42 -19.73 -4.49
CA TYR A 42 -6.10 -19.65 -5.10
C TYR A 42 -5.92 -18.28 -5.72
N VAL A 43 -4.82 -17.61 -5.37
CA VAL A 43 -4.38 -16.36 -6.00
C VAL A 43 -3.04 -16.55 -6.67
N THR A 44 -2.82 -15.81 -7.75
CA THR A 44 -1.52 -15.73 -8.41
C THR A 44 -0.71 -14.63 -7.78
N LEU A 45 0.48 -14.97 -7.27
CA LEU A 45 1.43 -13.99 -6.76
C LEU A 45 2.60 -13.85 -7.73
N GLU A 46 3.03 -12.61 -7.93
CA GLU A 46 4.26 -12.28 -8.64
C GLU A 46 5.41 -12.15 -7.65
N ASN A 47 6.58 -12.67 -8.01
CA ASN A 47 7.80 -12.51 -7.21
C ASN A 47 8.64 -11.37 -7.79
N ILE A 48 8.65 -10.22 -7.12
CA ILE A 48 9.40 -9.04 -7.55
C ILE A 48 10.35 -8.65 -6.43
N ASP A 49 11.66 -8.69 -6.69
CA ASP A 49 12.71 -8.33 -5.72
C ASP A 49 12.61 -9.05 -4.36
N GLY A 50 12.14 -10.31 -4.37
CA GLY A 50 11.96 -11.09 -3.15
C GLY A 50 10.64 -10.82 -2.41
N LEU A 51 9.74 -10.03 -2.99
CA LEU A 51 8.42 -9.74 -2.45
C LEU A 51 7.34 -10.51 -3.22
N ALA A 52 6.34 -10.99 -2.49
CA ALA A 52 5.14 -11.58 -3.05
C ALA A 52 4.11 -10.46 -3.29
N ILE A 53 3.85 -10.19 -4.57
CA ILE A 53 2.94 -9.14 -5.04
C ILE A 53 1.64 -9.79 -5.52
N LEU A 54 0.52 -9.35 -4.98
CA LEU A 54 -0.82 -9.72 -5.37
C LEU A 54 -1.40 -8.62 -6.26
N GLU A 55 -2.07 -8.99 -7.35
CA GLU A 55 -2.77 -8.07 -8.27
C GLU A 55 -1.94 -6.93 -8.89
N GLY A 56 -0.62 -6.95 -8.69
CA GLY A 56 0.35 -6.05 -9.34
C GLY A 56 0.90 -4.94 -8.44
N ASP A 57 0.23 -4.67 -7.31
CA ASP A 57 0.46 -3.51 -6.44
C ASP A 57 0.35 -3.80 -4.93
N ILE A 58 -0.25 -4.92 -4.53
CA ILE A 58 -0.39 -5.30 -3.12
C ILE A 58 0.78 -6.19 -2.67
N VAL A 59 1.56 -5.72 -1.70
CA VAL A 59 2.62 -6.52 -1.07
C VAL A 59 2.03 -7.36 0.07
N ILE A 60 2.12 -8.69 -0.07
CA ILE A 60 1.63 -9.66 0.92
C ILE A 60 2.73 -10.10 1.89
N GLY A 61 4.00 -10.03 1.47
CA GLY A 61 5.15 -10.36 2.29
C GLY A 61 6.37 -10.80 1.48
N ASP A 62 7.27 -11.56 2.13
CA ASP A 62 8.45 -12.14 1.49
C ASP A 62 8.08 -13.34 0.62
N SER A 63 8.55 -13.37 -0.63
CA SER A 63 8.19 -14.39 -1.63
C SER A 63 8.76 -15.79 -1.35
N GLN A 64 9.72 -15.93 -0.44
CA GLN A 64 10.29 -17.21 -0.02
C GLN A 64 9.50 -17.84 1.15
N SER A 65 8.53 -17.13 1.72
CA SER A 65 7.70 -17.66 2.80
C SER A 65 6.78 -18.76 2.25
N SER A 66 6.99 -20.00 2.73
CA SER A 66 6.33 -21.22 2.25
C SER A 66 4.83 -21.31 2.53
N THR A 67 4.29 -20.39 3.34
CA THR A 67 2.86 -20.27 3.62
C THR A 67 2.48 -18.80 3.62
N GLN A 68 1.79 -18.35 2.57
CA GLN A 68 1.17 -17.03 2.50
C GLN A 68 -0.28 -17.16 3.00
N ASN A 69 -0.46 -17.42 4.30
CA ASN A 69 -1.79 -17.44 4.90
C ASN A 69 -2.25 -16.02 5.15
N PHE A 70 -2.78 -15.38 4.12
CA PHE A 70 -3.33 -14.04 4.20
C PHE A 70 -4.86 -14.07 4.16
N PHE A 71 -5.48 -13.19 4.95
CA PHE A 71 -6.93 -13.04 5.00
C PHE A 71 -7.39 -11.97 4.03
N MET A 72 -8.13 -12.37 3.00
CA MET A 72 -8.80 -11.43 2.10
C MET A 72 -10.26 -11.29 2.54
N PRO A 73 -10.65 -10.20 3.24
CA PRO A 73 -12.04 -9.97 3.57
C PRO A 73 -12.86 -9.79 2.29
N ASN A 74 -14.12 -10.25 2.30
CA ASN A 74 -15.13 -9.98 1.24
C ASN A 74 -15.55 -8.50 1.18
N GLY A 75 -14.70 -7.57 1.60
CA GLY A 75 -14.99 -6.15 1.73
C GLY A 75 -13.78 -5.30 1.40
N THR A 76 -14.02 -3.99 1.26
CA THR A 76 -13.07 -3.04 0.67
C THR A 76 -12.03 -2.53 1.67
N SER A 77 -12.03 -3.04 2.90
CA SER A 77 -11.13 -2.58 3.96
C SER A 77 -10.78 -3.66 4.98
N VAL A 78 -9.64 -3.51 5.64
CA VAL A 78 -9.22 -4.38 6.75
C VAL A 78 -10.25 -4.33 7.88
N ALA A 79 -10.76 -5.49 8.26
CA ALA A 79 -11.65 -5.63 9.42
C ALA A 79 -10.89 -5.62 10.75
N ASN A 80 -9.57 -5.86 10.72
CA ASN A 80 -8.74 -5.91 11.92
C ASN A 80 -8.27 -4.50 12.33
N GLN A 81 -8.76 -4.03 13.48
CA GLN A 81 -8.36 -2.73 14.06
C GLN A 81 -6.85 -2.60 14.31
N TYR A 82 -6.13 -3.72 14.52
CA TYR A 82 -4.68 -3.69 14.72
C TYR A 82 -3.92 -3.36 13.43
N SER A 83 -4.54 -3.61 12.27
CA SER A 83 -4.01 -3.25 10.95
C SER A 83 -4.40 -1.83 10.54
N LEU A 84 -5.13 -1.09 11.38
CA LEU A 84 -5.40 0.33 11.17
C LEU A 84 -4.35 1.19 11.88
N TRP A 85 -4.21 2.43 11.41
CA TRP A 85 -3.37 3.44 12.04
C TRP A 85 -4.06 3.99 13.29
N PRO A 86 -3.39 3.97 14.47
CA PRO A 86 -3.96 4.49 15.70
C PRO A 86 -4.39 5.95 15.54
N ASP A 87 -5.59 6.27 16.01
CA ASP A 87 -6.18 7.61 15.97
C ASP A 87 -6.27 8.24 14.55
N GLY A 88 -6.11 7.44 13.49
CA GLY A 88 -6.05 7.94 12.12
C GLY A 88 -4.78 8.76 11.81
N VAL A 89 -3.74 8.64 12.65
CA VAL A 89 -2.45 9.32 12.46
C VAL A 89 -1.53 8.41 11.66
N VAL A 90 -1.10 8.88 10.49
CA VAL A 90 -0.23 8.15 9.56
C VAL A 90 1.10 8.89 9.45
N PRO A 91 2.12 8.52 10.24
CA PRO A 91 3.44 9.12 10.11
C PRO A 91 4.10 8.65 8.82
N TYR A 92 4.79 9.55 8.13
CA TYR A 92 5.47 9.21 6.88
C TYR A 92 6.81 9.94 6.74
N GLU A 93 7.73 9.33 6.02
CA GLU A 93 8.96 9.98 5.56
C GLU A 93 9.13 9.78 4.05
N ILE A 94 9.89 10.67 3.42
CA ILE A 94 10.33 10.51 2.05
C ILE A 94 11.81 10.15 2.10
N SER A 95 12.15 8.92 1.70
CA SER A 95 13.52 8.44 1.70
C SER A 95 14.38 9.24 0.73
N SER A 96 15.66 9.42 1.08
CA SER A 96 16.66 10.04 0.19
C SER A 96 16.89 9.27 -1.11
N SER A 97 16.38 8.03 -1.23
CA SER A 97 16.34 7.30 -2.50
C SER A 97 15.50 7.99 -3.58
N ILE A 98 14.50 8.80 -3.20
CA ILE A 98 13.67 9.56 -4.13
C ILE A 98 14.36 10.90 -4.40
N THR A 99 15.08 10.97 -5.51
CA THR A 99 15.82 12.17 -5.93
C THR A 99 15.03 13.09 -6.87
N SER A 100 13.98 12.56 -7.49
CA SER A 100 13.10 13.29 -8.40
C SER A 100 12.17 14.23 -7.64
N GLN A 101 12.35 15.55 -7.82
CA GLN A 101 11.43 16.55 -7.26
C GLN A 101 9.99 16.34 -7.72
N GLN A 102 9.80 15.91 -8.97
CA GLN A 102 8.46 15.63 -9.50
C GLN A 102 7.78 14.48 -8.74
N THR A 103 8.52 13.44 -8.36
CA THR A 103 7.98 12.34 -7.56
C THR A 103 7.64 12.81 -6.15
N ILE A 104 8.49 13.64 -5.53
CA ILE A 104 8.22 14.26 -4.23
C ILE A 104 6.94 15.09 -4.28
N ASP A 105 6.77 15.94 -5.29
CA ASP A 105 5.57 16.77 -5.45
C ASP A 105 4.30 15.93 -5.59
N ARG A 106 4.37 14.81 -6.31
CA ARG A 106 3.24 13.87 -6.45
C ARG A 106 2.91 13.16 -5.14
N ILE A 107 3.91 12.76 -4.35
CA ILE A 107 3.73 12.18 -3.01
C ILE A 107 3.00 13.19 -2.11
N LEU A 108 3.49 14.43 -2.05
CA LEU A 108 2.90 15.48 -1.22
C LEU A 108 1.47 15.80 -1.67
N ALA A 109 1.20 15.83 -2.98
CA ALA A 109 -0.15 16.00 -3.50
C ALA A 109 -1.09 14.84 -3.12
N ALA A 110 -0.60 13.60 -3.14
CA ALA A 110 -1.37 12.43 -2.73
C ALA A 110 -1.68 12.44 -1.22
N VAL A 111 -0.71 12.78 -0.39
CA VAL A 111 -0.90 12.99 1.06
C VAL A 111 -1.96 14.07 1.30
N SER A 112 -1.82 15.23 0.64
CA SER A 112 -2.77 16.33 0.79
C SER A 112 -4.18 15.96 0.33
N HIS A 113 -4.31 15.13 -0.72
CA HIS A 113 -5.61 14.61 -1.14
C HIS A 113 -6.32 13.86 -0.01
N TRP A 114 -5.61 12.96 0.68
CA TRP A 114 -6.17 12.20 1.80
C TRP A 114 -6.56 13.09 2.98
N GLU A 115 -5.74 14.05 3.37
CA GLU A 115 -6.05 14.98 4.46
C GLU A 115 -7.23 15.91 4.14
N GLN A 116 -7.39 16.33 2.89
CA GLN A 116 -8.50 17.21 2.47
C GLN A 116 -9.85 16.50 2.43
N LYS A 117 -9.83 15.17 2.31
CA LYS A 117 -11.01 14.39 1.99
C LYS A 117 -11.39 13.46 3.16
N THR A 118 -10.44 13.06 4.00
CA THR A 118 -10.68 12.23 5.19
C THR A 118 -10.31 12.92 6.49
N PRO A 119 -10.70 12.35 7.65
CA PRO A 119 -10.15 12.72 8.95
C PRO A 119 -8.72 12.22 9.22
N LEU A 120 -8.05 11.54 8.27
CA LEU A 120 -6.69 11.07 8.49
C LEU A 120 -5.73 12.25 8.60
N THR A 121 -4.74 12.12 9.48
CA THR A 121 -3.69 13.13 9.66
C THR A 121 -2.36 12.52 9.28
N PHE A 122 -1.66 13.14 8.32
CA PHE A 122 -0.35 12.67 7.89
C PHE A 122 0.73 13.50 8.57
N VAL A 123 1.60 12.83 9.33
CA VAL A 123 2.67 13.52 10.07
C VAL A 123 4.00 13.26 9.40
N TYR A 124 4.64 14.33 8.90
CA TYR A 124 6.00 14.21 8.39
C TYR A 124 6.95 13.80 9.53
N ARG A 125 7.61 12.67 9.33
CA ARG A 125 8.54 12.07 10.28
C ARG A 125 9.96 12.53 9.95
N SER A 126 10.58 13.20 10.91
CA SER A 126 11.95 13.68 10.86
C SER A 126 12.78 13.02 11.97
N SER A 127 14.08 13.31 12.00
CA SER A 127 14.94 12.83 13.10
C SER A 127 14.50 13.34 14.48
N GLN A 128 13.81 14.47 14.55
CA GLN A 128 13.36 15.09 15.80
C GLN A 128 12.15 14.36 16.42
N ASN A 129 11.24 13.82 15.61
CA ASN A 129 10.03 13.12 16.09
C ASN A 129 10.05 11.60 15.84
N ALA A 130 11.16 11.07 15.30
CA ALA A 130 11.38 9.65 15.06
C ALA A 130 11.19 8.77 16.30
N ALA A 131 11.38 9.34 17.50
CA ALA A 131 11.15 8.71 18.79
C ALA A 131 9.66 8.36 19.02
N ASP A 132 8.78 9.26 18.59
CA ASP A 132 7.34 9.22 18.86
C ASP A 132 6.61 8.40 17.78
N TYR A 133 7.15 8.41 16.56
CA TYR A 133 6.58 7.70 15.41
C TYR A 133 7.41 6.46 15.06
N ARG A 134 7.16 5.37 15.80
CA ARG A 134 7.80 4.06 15.61
C ARG A 134 7.25 3.31 14.39
N ASP A 135 5.95 3.43 14.17
CA ASP A 135 5.26 2.88 13.02
C ASP A 135 5.07 3.99 12.00
N TYR A 136 5.49 3.78 10.75
CA TYR A 136 5.44 4.82 9.72
C TYR A 136 5.63 4.27 8.32
N ILE A 137 5.12 5.02 7.34
CA ILE A 137 5.35 4.77 5.91
C ILE A 137 6.66 5.44 5.48
N SER A 138 7.52 4.72 4.77
CA SER A 138 8.71 5.26 4.12
C SER A 138 8.51 5.18 2.62
N PHE A 139 8.28 6.33 1.98
CA PHE A 139 8.24 6.40 0.52
C PHE A 139 9.65 6.17 -0.03
N ILE A 140 9.83 5.14 -0.84
CA ILE A 140 11.12 4.78 -1.42
C ILE A 140 11.06 4.73 -2.95
N SER A 141 12.19 5.00 -3.60
CA SER A 141 12.29 4.89 -5.05
C SER A 141 12.21 3.43 -5.48
N SER A 142 11.55 3.22 -6.61
CA SER A 142 11.31 1.92 -7.23
C SER A 142 11.08 2.11 -8.72
N ASP A 143 10.91 1.01 -9.45
CA ASP A 143 10.41 1.11 -10.81
C ASP A 143 8.88 1.26 -10.81
N GLY A 144 8.17 0.61 -9.87
CA GLY A 144 6.71 0.52 -9.79
C GLY A 144 6.04 1.27 -8.65
N CYS A 145 4.71 1.17 -8.60
CA CYS A 145 3.89 1.60 -7.48
C CYS A 145 3.41 0.35 -6.72
N SER A 146 3.63 0.30 -5.41
CA SER A 146 3.07 -0.78 -4.59
C SER A 146 3.09 -0.43 -3.11
N SER A 147 2.26 -1.14 -2.34
CA SER A 147 2.09 -0.89 -0.91
C SER A 147 1.64 -2.14 -0.16
N TYR A 148 1.87 -2.14 1.15
CA TYR A 148 1.24 -3.12 2.03
C TYR A 148 -0.19 -2.69 2.36
N ILE A 149 -1.05 -3.64 2.73
CA ILE A 149 -2.39 -3.34 3.22
C ILE A 149 -2.37 -3.06 4.72
N GLY A 150 -2.72 -1.83 5.09
CA GLY A 150 -2.79 -1.38 6.48
C GLY A 150 -1.43 -1.16 7.14
N ARG A 151 -1.48 -0.88 8.44
CA ARG A 151 -0.31 -0.72 9.30
C ARG A 151 0.33 -2.08 9.58
N GLN A 152 1.62 -2.21 9.25
CA GLN A 152 2.42 -3.43 9.46
C GLN A 152 3.14 -3.44 10.81
N GLY A 153 3.36 -2.27 11.40
CA GLY A 153 4.22 -2.07 12.56
C GLY A 153 5.68 -1.80 12.14
N GLY A 154 6.35 -0.90 12.85
CA GLY A 154 7.68 -0.40 12.49
C GLY A 154 7.68 0.39 11.18
N LYS A 155 8.85 0.45 10.53
CA LYS A 155 9.00 1.02 9.19
C LYS A 155 8.35 0.08 8.16
N GLN A 156 7.38 0.58 7.40
CA GLN A 156 6.88 -0.08 6.20
C GLN A 156 7.16 0.74 4.95
N ASN A 157 7.57 0.09 3.87
CA ASN A 157 7.85 0.78 2.62
C ASN A 157 6.56 1.00 1.83
N LEU A 158 6.53 2.12 1.08
CA LEU A 158 5.62 2.34 -0.04
C LEU A 158 6.49 2.67 -1.25
N TRP A 159 6.42 1.83 -2.27
CA TRP A 159 7.28 1.94 -3.45
C TRP A 159 6.67 2.98 -4.39
N ALA A 160 7.42 4.05 -4.64
CA ALA A 160 6.99 5.21 -5.42
C ALA A 160 7.92 5.41 -6.62
N GLY A 161 7.60 4.74 -7.72
CA GLY A 161 8.34 4.84 -8.96
C GLY A 161 8.22 6.19 -9.65
N SER A 162 9.19 6.51 -10.50
CA SER A 162 9.20 7.77 -11.25
C SER A 162 8.01 7.91 -12.21
N ALA A 163 7.48 6.78 -12.69
CA ALA A 163 6.30 6.71 -13.55
C ALA A 163 4.98 6.89 -12.76
N CYS A 164 4.97 6.62 -11.45
CA CYS A 164 3.77 6.74 -10.63
C CYS A 164 3.20 8.16 -10.70
N SER A 165 1.92 8.25 -11.08
CA SER A 165 1.17 9.50 -11.05
C SER A 165 0.72 9.82 -9.62
N THR A 166 0.22 11.04 -9.39
CA THR A 166 -0.46 11.37 -8.12
C THR A 166 -1.62 10.42 -7.84
N GLY A 167 -2.36 9.99 -8.87
CA GLY A 167 -3.46 9.03 -8.73
C GLY A 167 -2.98 7.67 -8.23
N ASN A 168 -1.86 7.15 -8.78
CA ASN A 168 -1.26 5.91 -8.29
C ASN A 168 -0.87 6.04 -6.81
N LEU A 169 -0.23 7.14 -6.42
CA LEU A 169 0.18 7.31 -5.01
C LEU A 169 -1.01 7.50 -4.06
N ILE A 170 -2.13 8.10 -4.52
CA ILE A 170 -3.38 8.12 -3.75
C ILE A 170 -3.88 6.70 -3.51
N HIS A 171 -3.83 5.86 -4.54
CA HIS A 171 -4.20 4.45 -4.48
C HIS A 171 -3.32 3.68 -3.49
N GLU A 172 -2.00 3.77 -3.61
CA GLU A 172 -1.05 3.08 -2.72
C GLU A 172 -1.17 3.49 -1.25
N ILE A 173 -1.45 4.77 -1.00
CA ILE A 173 -1.78 5.25 0.35
C ILE A 173 -3.09 4.62 0.82
N GLY A 174 -4.07 4.44 -0.08
CA GLY A 174 -5.31 3.71 0.18
C GLY A 174 -5.05 2.30 0.72
N HIS A 175 -4.19 1.53 0.07
CA HIS A 175 -3.72 0.25 0.60
C HIS A 175 -3.07 0.41 1.97
N ALA A 176 -2.13 1.33 2.13
CA ALA A 176 -1.41 1.52 3.39
C ALA A 176 -2.33 1.91 4.56
N VAL A 177 -3.46 2.57 4.30
CA VAL A 177 -4.47 2.91 5.33
C VAL A 177 -5.53 1.82 5.51
N GLY A 178 -5.42 0.73 4.75
CA GLY A 178 -6.16 -0.51 4.95
C GLY A 178 -7.26 -0.77 3.94
N LEU A 179 -7.24 -0.20 2.75
CA LEU A 179 -8.20 -0.49 1.69
C LEU A 179 -7.73 -1.64 0.77
N TYR A 180 -8.67 -2.50 0.38
CA TYR A 180 -8.50 -3.52 -0.65
C TYR A 180 -9.11 -3.03 -1.97
N HIS A 181 -8.78 -3.71 -3.07
CA HIS A 181 -9.59 -3.63 -4.28
C HIS A 181 -11.03 -4.06 -4.00
N GLU A 182 -11.99 -3.22 -4.40
CA GLU A 182 -13.41 -3.48 -4.16
C GLU A 182 -14.03 -4.49 -5.17
N HIS A 183 -13.28 -4.89 -6.20
CA HIS A 183 -13.62 -6.03 -7.06
C HIS A 183 -12.45 -7.02 -7.08
N VAL A 184 -12.46 -7.97 -6.14
CA VAL A 184 -11.71 -9.22 -6.21
C VAL A 184 -12.63 -10.36 -6.64
#